data_AF-A0A9E0QZV9-F1
#
_entry.id   AF-A0A9E0QZV9-F1
#
_cell.length_a   1.000
_cell.length_b   1.000
_cell.length_c   1.000
_cell.angle_alpha   90.00
_cell.angle_beta   90.00
_cell.angle_gamma   90.00
#
_symmetry.space_group_name_H-M   'P 1'
#
loop_
_entity.id
_entity.type
_entity.pdbx_description
1 polymer ?
#
loop_
_entity_poly.entity_id
_entity_poly.type
_entity_poly.pdbx_seq_one_letter_code
_entity_poly.pdbx_strand_id
1 'polypeptide(L)'
;MFIKIKKNCGIFMEHNGMEKNHIMPVTSNFLINLGHAAEISFYTIKETKTRFDLENHNITIAPHTRVIHLQMAYSYSSTKERIGDSKGSLVERNFYKFYFTPEEMGQYEELRAHIEKHVLNI
;
A
#
# COMPACT_ATOMS: atom_id res chain seq x y z
N MET A 1 13.79 -4.64 -9.74
CA MET A 1 13.46 -5.95 -9.13
C MET A 1 11.96 -6.08 -9.02
N PHE A 2 11.38 -7.19 -9.47
CA PHE A 2 9.94 -7.42 -9.36
C PHE A 2 9.63 -8.34 -8.19
N ILE A 3 8.59 -8.00 -7.42
CA ILE A 3 7.98 -8.87 -6.43
C ILE A 3 6.59 -9.25 -6.91
N LYS A 4 6.28 -10.55 -6.85
CA LYS A 4 4.95 -11.07 -7.12
C LYS A 4 4.15 -11.12 -5.83
N ILE A 5 3.07 -10.35 -5.75
CA ILE A 5 2.05 -10.51 -4.72
C ILE A 5 1.02 -11.50 -5.25
N LYS A 6 0.78 -12.57 -4.49
CA LYS A 6 -0.21 -13.59 -4.84
C LYS A 6 -1.59 -13.13 -4.35
N LYS A 7 -2.64 -13.53 -5.06
CA LYS A 7 -4.03 -13.39 -4.61
C LYS A 7 -4.15 -13.94 -3.19
N ASN A 8 -4.61 -13.11 -2.26
CA ASN A 8 -4.80 -13.48 -0.87
C ASN A 8 -5.89 -12.57 -0.26
N CYS A 9 -6.95 -13.17 0.28
CA CYS A 9 -8.03 -12.42 0.93
C CYS A 9 -7.64 -11.81 2.28
N GLY A 10 -6.54 -12.27 2.90
CA GLY A 10 -5.95 -11.67 4.10
C GLY A 10 -5.03 -10.47 3.81
N ILE A 11 -4.96 -10.01 2.56
CA ILE A 11 -4.20 -8.82 2.19
C ILE A 11 -5.16 -7.79 1.59
N PHE A 12 -5.16 -6.59 2.17
CA PHE A 12 -5.84 -5.42 1.59
C PHE A 12 -4.82 -4.44 1.01
N MET A 13 -5.24 -3.68 0.01
CA MET A 13 -4.46 -2.65 -0.67
C MET A 13 -5.14 -1.29 -0.54
N GLU A 14 -4.34 -0.24 -0.35
CA GLU A 14 -4.73 1.18 -0.48
C GLU A 14 -3.74 1.86 -1.42
N HIS A 15 -4.21 2.75 -2.29
CA HIS A 15 -3.35 3.64 -3.06
C HIS A 15 -3.97 5.04 -3.16
N ASN A 16 -3.15 6.05 -3.46
CA ASN A 16 -3.56 7.47 -3.55
C ASN A 16 -4.56 7.80 -4.68
N GLY A 17 -4.88 6.83 -5.53
CA GLY A 17 -5.95 6.95 -6.54
C GLY A 17 -7.32 6.52 -6.03
N MET A 18 -7.38 5.91 -4.85
CA MET A 18 -8.64 5.53 -4.20
C MET A 18 -9.19 6.70 -3.38
N GLU A 19 -10.48 6.62 -3.04
CA GLU A 19 -11.07 7.49 -2.04
C GLU A 19 -10.39 7.31 -0.67
N LYS A 20 -10.40 8.38 0.13
CA LYS A 20 -9.72 8.37 1.43
C LYS A 20 -10.31 7.29 2.33
N ASN A 21 -9.45 6.60 3.09
CA ASN A 21 -9.82 5.50 3.98
C ASN A 21 -10.43 4.26 3.29
N HIS A 22 -10.40 4.19 1.96
CA HIS A 22 -10.83 3.00 1.24
C HIS A 22 -9.68 2.01 1.11
N ILE A 23 -10.01 0.73 1.18
CA ILE A 23 -9.10 -0.38 0.94
C ILE A 23 -9.81 -1.41 0.07
N MET A 24 -9.06 -2.23 -0.65
CA MET A 24 -9.61 -3.32 -1.45
C MET A 24 -8.86 -4.62 -1.18
N PRO A 25 -9.53 -5.78 -1.14
CA PRO A 25 -8.83 -7.05 -1.03
C PRO A 25 -7.96 -7.31 -2.27
N VAL A 26 -6.84 -7.99 -2.08
CA VAL A 26 -5.97 -8.44 -3.17
C VAL A 26 -6.60 -9.65 -3.87
N THR A 27 -7.40 -9.38 -4.90
CA THR A 27 -8.20 -10.39 -5.62
C THR A 27 -7.49 -11.04 -6.81
N SER A 28 -6.33 -10.53 -7.24
CA SER A 28 -5.53 -11.04 -8.35
C SER A 28 -4.05 -11.10 -7.99
N ASN A 29 -3.29 -11.88 -8.76
CA ASN A 29 -1.83 -11.86 -8.68
C ASN A 29 -1.32 -10.62 -9.42
N PHE A 30 -0.38 -9.88 -8.84
CA PHE A 30 0.26 -8.76 -9.53
C PHE A 30 1.74 -8.66 -9.19
N LEU A 31 2.46 -7.89 -10.00
CA LEU A 31 3.89 -7.68 -9.88
C LEU A 31 4.14 -6.20 -9.53
N ILE A 32 5.00 -5.95 -8.55
CA ILE A 32 5.46 -4.61 -8.18
C ILE A 32 6.93 -4.50 -8.53
N ASN A 33 7.32 -3.45 -9.27
CA ASN A 33 8.73 -3.13 -9.44
C ASN A 33 9.22 -2.28 -8.26
N LEU A 34 10.01 -2.88 -7.37
CA LEU A 34 10.59 -2.15 -6.23
C LEU A 34 11.62 -1.11 -6.64
N GLY A 35 12.19 -1.20 -7.84
CA GLY A 35 13.08 -0.16 -8.35
C GLY A 35 12.39 1.19 -8.57
N HIS A 36 11.05 1.23 -8.53
CA HIS A 36 10.28 2.46 -8.64
C HIS A 36 9.92 3.06 -7.27
N ALA A 37 10.14 2.33 -6.16
CA ALA A 37 9.92 2.82 -4.81
C ALA A 37 11.09 3.73 -4.41
N ALA A 38 10.79 4.91 -3.89
CA ALA A 38 11.78 5.80 -3.31
C ALA A 38 11.84 5.67 -1.78
N GLU A 39 10.76 5.22 -1.14
CA GLU A 39 10.77 4.83 0.28
C GLU A 39 9.89 3.59 0.48
N ILE A 40 10.32 2.73 1.40
CA ILE A 40 9.55 1.57 1.87
C ILE A 40 9.50 1.63 3.40
N SER A 41 8.30 1.71 3.97
CA SER A 41 8.08 1.73 5.41
C SER A 41 7.35 0.48 5.88
N PHE A 42 7.75 -0.05 7.03
CA PHE A 42 7.11 -1.20 7.69
C PHE A 42 6.56 -0.76 9.04
N TYR A 43 5.27 -0.99 9.30
CA TYR A 43 4.68 -0.67 10.60
C TYR A 43 3.50 -1.56 10.94
N THR A 44 3.11 -1.53 12.20
CA THR A 44 1.98 -2.32 12.73
C THR A 44 0.88 -1.40 13.23
N ILE A 45 -0.36 -1.71 12.90
CA ILE A 45 -1.54 -1.02 13.39
C ILE A 45 -1.75 -1.37 14.87
N LYS A 46 -1.72 -0.37 15.75
CA LYS A 46 -1.84 -0.57 17.21
C LYS A 46 -3.28 -0.73 17.71
N GLU A 47 -4.22 -0.10 17.02
CA GLU A 47 -5.61 0.01 17.43
C GLU A 47 -6.53 -0.35 16.26
N THR A 48 -7.72 -0.84 16.57
CA THR A 48 -8.74 -1.13 15.56
C THR A 48 -9.04 0.10 14.74
N LYS A 49 -9.02 -0.03 13.40
CA LYS A 49 -9.39 1.06 12.49
C LYS A 49 -10.56 0.67 11.63
N THR A 50 -11.47 1.62 11.41
CA THR A 50 -12.51 1.49 10.38
C THR A 50 -11.97 1.99 9.04
N ARG A 51 -12.20 1.20 8.01
CA ARG A 51 -11.93 1.47 6.60
C ARG A 51 -13.19 1.16 5.79
N PHE A 52 -13.17 1.51 4.52
CA PHE A 52 -14.29 1.26 3.60
C PHE A 52 -13.83 0.38 2.45
N ASP A 53 -14.69 -0.51 1.98
CA ASP A 53 -14.50 -1.13 0.67
C ASP A 53 -14.88 -0.16 -0.45
N LEU A 54 -14.75 -0.58 -1.71
CA LEU A 54 -15.11 0.23 -2.88
C LEU A 54 -16.62 0.51 -2.99
N GLU A 55 -17.44 -0.19 -2.23
CA GLU A 55 -18.91 -0.08 -2.20
C GLU A 55 -19.39 0.70 -0.95
N ASN A 56 -18.47 1.32 -0.20
CA ASN A 56 -18.69 2.04 1.05
C ASN A 56 -19.16 1.18 2.24
N HIS A 57 -18.96 -0.13 2.22
CA HIS A 57 -19.16 -0.98 3.38
C HIS A 57 -17.99 -0.87 4.37
N ASN A 58 -18.31 -0.94 5.66
CA ASN A 58 -17.31 -0.89 6.72
C ASN A 58 -16.44 -2.15 6.71
N ILE A 59 -15.13 -1.97 6.67
CA ILE A 59 -14.13 -2.98 6.95
C ILE A 59 -13.42 -2.64 8.25
N THR A 60 -13.36 -3.61 9.17
CA THR A 60 -12.58 -3.49 10.40
C THR A 60 -11.17 -4.00 10.18
N ILE A 61 -10.18 -3.11 10.33
CA ILE A 61 -8.77 -3.48 10.41
C ILE A 61 -8.44 -3.81 11.86
N ALA A 62 -8.14 -5.08 12.12
CA ALA A 62 -7.78 -5.55 13.45
C ALA A 62 -6.45 -4.94 13.93
N PRO A 63 -6.26 -4.78 15.25
CA PRO A 63 -4.95 -4.53 15.84
C PRO A 63 -3.94 -5.59 15.38
N HIS A 64 -2.66 -5.24 15.40
CA HIS A 64 -1.57 -6.09 14.93
C HIS A 64 -1.55 -6.38 13.43
N THR A 65 -2.45 -5.77 12.64
CA THR A 65 -2.32 -5.75 11.18
C THR A 65 -0.99 -5.11 10.80
N ARG A 66 -0.18 -5.85 10.03
CA ARG A 66 1.13 -5.40 9.57
C ARG A 66 0.97 -4.68 8.23
N VAL A 67 1.72 -3.61 8.04
CA VAL A 67 1.60 -2.76 6.85
C VAL A 67 2.94 -2.56 6.20
N ILE A 68 2.97 -2.76 4.88
CA ILE A 68 4.07 -2.37 4.00
C ILE A 68 3.60 -1.18 3.18
N HIS A 69 4.26 -0.05 3.33
CA HIS A 69 3.96 1.19 2.62
C HIS A 69 5.06 1.49 1.61
N LEU A 70 4.72 1.44 0.33
CA LEU A 70 5.62 1.76 -0.78
C LEU A 70 5.30 3.17 -1.27
N GLN A 71 6.21 4.11 -1.06
CA GLN A 71 6.11 5.45 -1.62
C GLN A 71 6.95 5.52 -2.90
N MET A 72 6.28 5.65 -4.05
CA MET A 72 6.92 5.64 -5.36
C MET A 72 7.77 6.91 -5.58
N ALA A 73 8.80 6.84 -6.43
CA ALA A 73 9.60 8.00 -6.82
C ALA A 73 8.78 9.02 -7.61
N TYR A 74 9.23 10.28 -7.64
CA TYR A 74 8.54 11.36 -8.38
C TYR A 74 8.45 11.10 -9.88
N SER A 75 9.37 10.34 -10.47
CA SER A 75 9.27 9.90 -11.87
C SER A 75 8.02 9.06 -12.16
N TYR A 76 7.37 8.55 -11.12
CA TYR A 76 6.15 7.75 -11.19
C TYR A 76 4.99 8.42 -10.44
N SER A 77 5.00 9.76 -10.32
CA SER A 77 3.92 10.55 -9.73
C SER A 77 2.71 10.67 -10.65
N SER A 78 1.53 10.90 -10.08
CA SER A 78 0.35 11.36 -10.82
C SER A 78 0.23 12.87 -10.78
N THR A 79 -0.20 13.47 -11.90
CA THR A 79 -0.57 14.88 -11.96
C THR A 79 -2.06 15.03 -11.69
N LYS A 80 -2.44 15.75 -10.64
CA LYS A 80 -3.83 16.18 -10.42
C LYS A 80 -3.97 17.63 -10.86
N GLU A 81 -4.94 17.88 -11.74
CA GLU A 81 -5.33 19.25 -12.08
C GLU A 81 -6.19 19.82 -10.94
N ARG A 82 -5.84 21.01 -10.43
CA ARG A 82 -6.76 21.77 -9.58
C ARG A 82 -7.78 22.46 -10.46
N ILE A 83 -9.04 22.07 -10.33
CA ILE A 83 -10.17 22.75 -10.98
C ILE A 83 -10.69 23.81 -9.98
N GLY A 84 -10.45 25.09 -10.27
CA GLY A 84 -10.81 26.25 -9.44
C GLY A 84 -10.05 27.54 -9.84
N ASP A 85 -10.12 28.61 -9.02
CA ASP A 85 -9.57 29.95 -9.32
C ASP A 85 -8.04 30.03 -9.46
N SER A 86 -7.32 28.96 -9.15
CA SER A 86 -5.88 28.86 -9.36
C SER A 86 -5.57 27.72 -10.33
N LYS A 87 -5.31 28.06 -11.59
CA LYS A 87 -4.81 27.10 -12.59
C LYS A 87 -3.43 26.60 -12.15
N GLY A 88 -3.37 25.38 -11.64
CA GLY A 88 -2.13 24.74 -11.22
C GLY A 88 -2.24 23.23 -11.24
N SER A 89 -1.12 22.57 -11.51
CA SER A 89 -0.97 21.13 -11.42
C SER A 89 -0.27 20.76 -10.11
N LEU A 90 -0.83 19.79 -9.39
CA LEU A 90 -0.17 19.21 -8.22
C LEU A 90 0.43 17.86 -8.62
N VAL A 91 1.73 17.72 -8.43
CA VAL A 91 2.46 16.46 -8.62
C VAL A 91 2.42 15.70 -7.29
N GLU A 92 1.66 14.60 -7.26
CA GLU A 92 1.58 13.72 -6.09
C GLU A 92 2.33 12.41 -6.35
N ARG A 93 3.24 12.05 -5.44
CA ARG A 93 3.89 10.74 -5.46
C ARG A 93 2.83 9.65 -5.23
N ASN A 94 2.80 8.67 -6.12
CA ASN A 94 1.97 7.51 -5.93
C ASN A 94 2.43 6.71 -4.71
N PHE A 95 1.49 6.09 -4.00
CA PHE A 95 1.80 5.15 -2.94
C PHE A 95 0.94 3.91 -3.05
N TYR A 96 1.46 2.79 -2.53
CA TYR A 96 0.70 1.57 -2.30
C TYR A 96 0.93 1.11 -0.87
N LYS A 97 -0.14 0.84 -0.12
CA LYS A 97 -0.07 0.21 1.20
C LYS A 97 -0.69 -1.17 1.10
N PHE A 98 0.01 -2.16 1.64
CA PHE A 98 -0.49 -3.52 1.79
C PHE A 98 -0.70 -3.80 3.27
N TYR A 99 -1.94 -4.10 3.62
CA TYR A 99 -2.37 -4.45 4.96
C TYR A 99 -2.48 -5.96 5.05
N PHE A 100 -1.62 -6.58 5.86
CA PHE A 100 -1.58 -8.01 6.11
C PHE A 100 -2.28 -8.27 7.44
N THR A 101 -3.42 -8.96 7.41
CA THR A 101 -4.16 -9.24 8.64
C THR A 101 -3.33 -10.14 9.57
N PRO A 102 -3.61 -10.15 10.88
CA PRO A 102 -2.90 -11.02 11.82
C PRO A 102 -2.97 -12.51 11.45
N GLU A 103 -4.05 -12.93 10.81
CA GLU A 103 -4.31 -14.30 10.36
C GLU A 103 -3.62 -14.64 9.03
N GLU A 104 -3.00 -13.66 8.37
CA GLU A 104 -2.25 -13.87 7.13
C GLU A 104 -1.03 -14.75 7.39
N MET A 105 -0.91 -15.83 6.60
CA MET A 105 0.04 -16.92 6.80
C MET A 105 1.41 -16.62 6.14
N GLY A 106 2.06 -15.55 6.60
CA GLY A 106 3.50 -15.35 6.43
C GLY A 106 3.96 -14.61 5.16
N GLN A 107 3.08 -14.23 4.24
CA GLN A 107 3.48 -13.43 3.07
C GLN A 107 4.10 -12.09 3.47
N TYR A 108 3.65 -11.51 4.58
CA TYR A 108 4.30 -10.31 5.12
C TYR A 108 5.79 -10.56 5.43
N GLU A 109 6.11 -11.64 6.15
CA GLU A 109 7.49 -11.93 6.57
C GLU A 109 8.36 -12.32 5.38
N GLU A 110 7.83 -13.10 4.43
CA GLU A 110 8.53 -13.43 3.19
C GLU A 110 8.89 -12.18 2.39
N LEU A 111 7.92 -11.28 2.23
CA LEU A 111 8.10 -10.03 1.49
C LEU A 111 9.10 -9.10 2.20
N ARG A 112 8.91 -8.90 3.49
CA ARG A 112 9.80 -8.08 4.31
C ARG A 112 11.24 -8.59 4.24
N ALA A 113 11.45 -9.88 4.50
CA ALA A 113 12.79 -10.48 4.46
C ALA A 113 13.44 -10.36 3.08
N HIS A 114 12.66 -10.46 2.00
CA HIS A 114 13.18 -10.27 0.65
C HIS A 114 13.59 -8.81 0.39
N ILE A 115 12.82 -7.84 0.86
CA ILE A 115 13.18 -6.41 0.76
C ILE A 115 14.44 -6.14 1.58
N GLU A 116 14.49 -6.63 2.83
CA GLU A 116 15.60 -6.41 3.76
C GLU A 116 16.93 -7.01 3.26
N LYS A 117 16.89 -8.07 2.42
CA LYS A 117 18.10 -8.62 1.76
C LYS A 117 18.78 -7.66 0.77
N HIS A 118 18.06 -6.63 0.31
CA HIS A 118 18.55 -5.70 -0.70
C HIS A 118 18.95 -4.34 -0.12
N VAL A 119 18.97 -4.20 1.20
CA VAL A 119 19.31 -2.96 1.89
C VAL A 119 20.37 -3.21 2.95
N LEU A 120 21.14 -2.17 3.27
CA LEU A 120 22.03 -2.19 4.42
C LEU A 120 21.22 -1.92 5.69
N ASN A 121 21.25 -2.86 6.63
CA ASN A 121 20.65 -2.70 7.96
C ASN A 121 21.68 -2.03 8.87
N ILE A 122 21.38 -0.82 9.32
CA ILE A 122 22.20 -0.02 10.25
C ILE A 122 21.53 0.00 11.61
#